data_AF-A0A9D1DHS4-F1
#
_entry.id   AF-A0A9D1DHS4-F1
#
_cell.length_a   1.000
_cell.length_b   1.000
_cell.length_c   1.000
_cell.angle_alpha   90.00
_cell.angle_beta   90.00
_cell.angle_gamma   90.00
#
_symmetry.space_group_name_H-M   'P 1'
#
loop_
_entity.id
_entity.type
_entity.pdbx_description
1 polymer ?
#
loop_
_entity_poly.entity_id
_entity_poly.type
_entity_poly.pdbx_seq_one_letter_code
_entity_poly.pdbx_strand_id
1 'polypeptide(L)'
;MKIRVDRRRWRLFLANCILAALVLVCFAIFQAVAGTLESIHAADRFRGGNEMRFAQLACFMPEDGGKSEEDIRLFHQTLDQKLTDASLEAPEGASLYTDAYSGHISLNVTGDHGSATVKAIGVGGNFFQFHPLRLRSGSYISENDFMQDRVVLDETLAWQLFGGFDVAGLSVTIDGKPFYVAGVVRRESDFATKEAYLDGASMFLSYSAMKALDENSTITCYEIVMPDPISGFAHGVLTENFDVGTGDIVENSSRYSLENLFSVIGDFGKRSMRNNGVIYPYWENAVRLTEDYLALLLVLMLLFGLCPAVTLLVLAIRQVIRTWRTLKREVPARLDRARERRREKLYEKGRE
;
A
#
# COMPACT_ATOMS: atom_id res chain seq x y z
N MET A 1 -20.18 -46.30 27.63
CA MET A 1 -19.08 -46.53 26.67
C MET A 1 -17.99 -45.50 26.92
N LYS A 2 -16.92 -45.83 27.67
CA LYS A 2 -15.81 -44.89 27.94
C LYS A 2 -14.94 -44.80 26.69
N ILE A 3 -15.04 -43.70 25.93
CA ILE A 3 -14.13 -43.41 24.82
C ILE A 3 -12.73 -43.31 25.43
N ARG A 4 -11.89 -44.32 25.21
CA ARG A 4 -10.52 -44.36 25.70
C ARG A 4 -9.68 -43.47 24.78
N VAL A 5 -9.80 -42.15 24.98
CA VAL A 5 -9.02 -41.16 24.23
C VAL A 5 -7.55 -41.37 24.57
N ASP A 6 -6.74 -41.68 23.56
CA ASP A 6 -5.30 -41.77 23.69
C ASP A 6 -4.76 -40.39 24.10
N ARG A 7 -4.33 -40.24 25.36
CA ARG A 7 -3.87 -38.98 25.96
C ARG A 7 -2.76 -38.29 25.13
N ARG A 8 -2.00 -39.03 24.33
CA ARG A 8 -0.98 -38.45 23.43
C ARG A 8 -1.63 -37.80 22.21
N ARG A 9 -2.62 -38.47 21.59
CA ARG A 9 -3.38 -37.93 20.44
C ARG A 9 -4.21 -36.72 20.82
N TRP A 10 -4.79 -36.72 22.02
CA TRP A 10 -5.55 -35.56 22.52
C TRP A 10 -4.66 -34.33 22.73
N ARG A 11 -3.46 -34.51 23.30
CA ARG A 11 -2.50 -33.41 23.48
C ARG A 11 -2.01 -32.84 22.15
N LEU A 12 -1.70 -33.69 21.18
CA LEU A 12 -1.32 -33.24 19.83
C LEU A 12 -2.48 -32.53 19.11
N PHE A 13 -3.71 -33.02 19.27
CA PHE A 13 -4.90 -32.35 18.74
C PHE A 13 -5.06 -30.96 19.35
N LEU A 14 -5.00 -30.85 20.68
CA LEU A 14 -5.11 -29.57 21.38
C LEU A 14 -4.00 -28.59 20.97
N ALA A 15 -2.75 -29.05 20.86
CA ALA A 15 -1.63 -28.23 20.40
C ALA A 15 -1.85 -27.70 18.98
N ASN A 16 -2.33 -28.53 18.06
CA ASN A 16 -2.67 -28.10 16.70
C ASN A 16 -3.82 -27.09 16.68
N CYS A 17 -4.84 -27.25 17.52
CA CYS A 17 -5.92 -26.28 17.64
C CYS A 17 -5.41 -24.92 18.15
N ILE A 18 -4.50 -24.90 19.13
CA ILE A 18 -3.89 -23.66 19.63
C ILE A 18 -3.07 -23.00 18.52
N LEU A 19 -2.22 -23.75 17.83
CA LEU A 19 -1.40 -23.22 16.74
C LEU A 19 -2.27 -22.68 15.58
N ALA A 20 -3.34 -23.37 15.21
CA ALA A 20 -4.29 -22.88 14.21
C ALA A 20 -5.00 -21.59 14.67
N ALA A 21 -5.37 -21.48 15.94
CA ALA A 21 -5.94 -20.25 16.49
C ALA A 21 -4.93 -19.10 16.45
N LEU A 22 -3.65 -19.34 16.74
CA LEU A 22 -2.59 -18.34 16.61
C LEU A 22 -2.40 -17.87 15.17
N VAL A 23 -2.46 -18.77 14.18
CA VAL A 23 -2.45 -18.38 12.76
C VAL A 23 -3.61 -17.45 12.43
N LEU A 24 -4.83 -17.75 12.91
CA LEU A 24 -5.99 -16.90 12.68
C LEU A 24 -5.85 -15.52 13.34
N VAL A 25 -5.26 -15.46 14.55
CA VAL A 25 -4.96 -14.18 15.22
C VAL A 25 -3.93 -13.38 14.42
N CYS A 26 -2.83 -14.00 13.99
CA CYS A 26 -1.82 -13.33 13.16
C CYS A 26 -2.43 -12.84 11.84
N PHE A 27 -3.31 -13.63 11.20
CA PHE A 27 -4.01 -13.23 9.98
C PHE A 27 -4.95 -12.05 10.22
N ALA A 28 -5.70 -12.03 11.33
CA ALA A 28 -6.56 -10.90 11.68
C ALA A 28 -5.75 -9.60 11.89
N ILE A 29 -4.62 -9.69 12.60
CA ILE A 29 -3.72 -8.55 12.80
C ILE A 29 -3.10 -8.12 11.47
N PHE A 30 -2.71 -9.08 10.61
CA PHE A 30 -2.18 -8.79 9.28
C PHE A 30 -3.16 -7.96 8.46
N GLN A 31 -4.43 -8.35 8.41
CA GLN A 31 -5.46 -7.58 7.68
C GLN A 31 -5.68 -6.19 8.28
N ALA A 32 -5.65 -6.05 9.60
CA ALA A 32 -5.78 -4.75 10.26
C ALA A 32 -4.59 -3.81 9.93
N VAL A 33 -3.36 -4.33 9.97
CA VAL A 33 -2.16 -3.54 9.63
C VAL A 33 -2.14 -3.19 8.14
N ALA A 34 -2.47 -4.15 7.26
CA ALA A 34 -2.48 -3.93 5.80
C ALA A 34 -3.50 -2.87 5.37
N GLY A 35 -4.63 -2.74 6.08
CA GLY A 35 -5.64 -1.71 5.82
C GLY A 35 -5.47 -0.40 6.59
N THR A 36 -4.31 -0.17 7.24
CA THR A 36 -4.11 1.00 8.12
C THR A 36 -3.87 2.30 7.35
N LEU A 37 -3.13 2.26 6.23
CA LEU A 37 -2.67 3.45 5.51
C LEU A 37 -3.48 3.63 4.23
N GLU A 38 -4.21 4.74 4.11
CA GLU A 38 -4.98 5.03 2.89
C GLU A 38 -4.08 5.44 1.72
N SER A 39 -2.86 5.93 1.99
CA SER A 39 -1.96 6.46 0.96
C SER A 39 -1.50 5.41 -0.05
N ILE A 40 -1.47 4.12 0.30
CA ILE A 40 -1.06 3.02 -0.60
C ILE A 40 -2.18 2.49 -1.51
N HIS A 41 -3.41 2.99 -1.33
CA HIS A 41 -4.60 2.54 -2.07
C HIS A 41 -5.03 3.53 -3.16
N ALA A 42 -4.16 4.46 -3.58
CA ALA A 42 -4.49 5.44 -4.61
C ALA A 42 -4.83 4.77 -5.95
N ALA A 43 -4.12 3.70 -6.32
CA ALA A 43 -4.44 2.94 -7.54
C ALA A 43 -5.83 2.28 -7.49
N ASP A 44 -6.23 1.73 -6.34
CA ASP A 44 -7.56 1.13 -6.19
C ASP A 44 -8.66 2.21 -6.26
N ARG A 45 -8.42 3.39 -5.66
CA ARG A 45 -9.33 4.53 -5.76
C ARG A 45 -9.46 5.06 -7.19
N PHE A 46 -8.33 5.21 -7.89
CA PHE A 46 -8.28 5.70 -9.25
C PHE A 46 -8.94 4.73 -10.23
N ARG A 47 -8.69 3.42 -10.10
CA ARG A 47 -9.34 2.38 -10.91
C ARG A 47 -10.86 2.44 -10.78
N GLY A 48 -11.37 2.67 -9.57
CA GLY A 48 -12.81 2.60 -9.30
C GLY A 48 -13.40 1.27 -9.74
N GLY A 49 -14.41 1.32 -10.61
CA GLY A 49 -15.07 0.12 -11.19
C GLY A 49 -14.49 -0.37 -12.51
N ASN A 50 -13.38 0.20 -12.99
CA ASN A 50 -12.76 -0.21 -14.26
C ASN A 50 -12.10 -1.59 -14.14
N GLU A 51 -12.18 -2.40 -15.20
CA GLU A 51 -11.49 -3.70 -15.29
C GLU A 51 -9.98 -3.55 -15.53
N MET A 52 -9.54 -2.40 -16.03
CA MET A 52 -8.13 -2.08 -16.25
C MET A 52 -7.37 -2.06 -14.92
N ARG A 53 -6.21 -2.71 -14.91
CA ARG A 53 -5.30 -2.69 -13.76
C ARG A 53 -4.49 -1.39 -13.76
N PHE A 54 -4.29 -0.84 -12.57
CA PHE A 54 -3.45 0.32 -12.32
C PHE A 54 -2.41 -0.02 -11.26
N ALA A 55 -1.24 0.59 -11.39
CA ALA A 55 -0.18 0.53 -10.38
C ALA A 55 0.08 1.95 -9.84
N GLN A 56 0.27 2.02 -8.53
CA GLN A 56 0.74 3.19 -7.82
C GLN A 56 2.23 3.04 -7.57
N LEU A 57 3.01 4.00 -8.04
CA LEU A 57 4.46 4.06 -7.91
C LEU A 57 4.87 5.36 -7.20
N ALA A 58 5.96 5.30 -6.45
CA ALA A 58 6.58 6.44 -5.81
C ALA A 58 8.09 6.42 -6.07
N CYS A 59 8.63 7.56 -6.48
CA CYS A 59 10.04 7.84 -6.63
C CYS A 59 10.50 8.73 -5.48
N PHE A 60 11.58 8.35 -4.82
CA PHE A 60 12.21 9.13 -3.76
C PHE A 60 13.64 9.44 -4.15
N MET A 61 13.96 10.72 -4.25
CA MET A 61 15.23 11.22 -4.77
C MET A 61 16.01 11.89 -3.63
N PRO A 62 17.35 11.82 -3.65
CA PRO A 62 18.17 12.57 -2.71
C PRO A 62 18.06 14.08 -2.99
N GLU A 63 18.29 14.91 -1.98
CA GLU A 63 18.10 16.37 -2.09
C GLU A 63 18.97 17.01 -3.20
N ASP A 64 20.19 16.50 -3.40
CA ASP A 64 21.14 16.93 -4.42
C ASP A 64 20.84 16.38 -5.83
N GLY A 65 19.96 15.38 -5.94
CA GLY A 65 19.51 14.75 -7.18
C GLY A 65 18.04 14.95 -7.49
N GLY A 66 17.38 15.90 -6.83
CA GLY A 66 15.95 16.19 -7.01
C GLY A 66 15.63 16.76 -8.40
N LYS A 67 14.32 16.83 -8.70
CA LYS A 67 13.80 17.27 -10.01
C LYS A 67 13.21 18.67 -9.98
N SER A 68 13.05 19.25 -11.16
CA SER A 68 12.31 20.49 -11.41
C SER A 68 10.92 20.21 -11.98
N GLU A 69 10.03 21.22 -11.96
CA GLU A 69 8.72 21.12 -12.63
C GLU A 69 8.85 20.91 -14.15
N GLU A 70 9.94 21.39 -14.75
CA GLU A 70 10.23 21.15 -16.17
C GLU A 70 10.51 19.66 -16.44
N ASP A 71 11.26 18.99 -15.55
CA ASP A 71 11.51 17.55 -15.66
C ASP A 71 10.20 16.74 -15.58
N ILE A 72 9.29 17.13 -14.68
CA ILE A 72 7.96 16.49 -14.57
C ILE A 72 7.17 16.67 -15.87
N ARG A 73 7.15 17.88 -16.42
CA ARG A 73 6.45 18.18 -17.69
C ARG A 73 7.03 17.38 -18.86
N LEU A 74 8.37 17.24 -18.93
CA LEU A 74 9.03 16.43 -19.96
C LEU A 74 8.71 14.94 -19.79
N PHE A 75 8.62 14.47 -18.54
CA PHE A 75 8.19 13.11 -18.26
C PHE A 75 6.75 12.85 -18.69
N HIS A 76 5.81 13.78 -18.44
CA HIS A 76 4.42 13.67 -18.93
C HIS A 76 4.35 13.47 -20.44
N GLN A 77 5.10 14.27 -21.21
CA GLN A 77 5.15 14.12 -22.67
C GLN A 77 5.64 12.74 -23.11
N THR A 78 6.65 12.22 -22.39
CA THR A 78 7.19 10.89 -22.65
C THR A 78 6.19 9.80 -22.27
N LEU A 79 5.51 9.96 -21.13
CA LEU A 79 4.50 9.04 -20.64
C LEU A 79 3.31 8.95 -21.59
N ASP A 80 2.79 10.08 -22.07
CA ASP A 80 1.70 10.12 -23.05
C ASP A 80 2.05 9.35 -24.33
N GLN A 81 3.29 9.51 -24.82
CA GLN A 81 3.79 8.75 -25.96
C GLN A 81 3.84 7.24 -25.65
N LYS A 82 4.34 6.84 -24.48
CA LYS A 82 4.42 5.42 -24.08
C LYS A 82 3.05 4.77 -23.92
N LEU A 83 2.07 5.49 -23.37
CA LEU A 83 0.69 5.02 -23.25
C LEU A 83 0.05 4.86 -24.63
N THR A 84 0.26 5.84 -25.51
CA THR A 84 -0.21 5.77 -26.91
C THR A 84 0.41 4.59 -27.66
N ASP A 85 1.72 4.38 -27.54
CA ASP A 85 2.45 3.26 -28.16
C ASP A 85 1.93 1.90 -27.65
N ALA A 86 1.51 1.85 -26.38
CA ALA A 86 0.88 0.68 -25.77
C ALA A 86 -0.61 0.52 -26.11
N SER A 87 -1.16 1.37 -26.98
CA SER A 87 -2.59 1.39 -27.33
C SER A 87 -3.52 1.60 -26.13
N LEU A 88 -3.06 2.39 -25.15
CA LEU A 88 -3.85 2.81 -24.00
C LEU A 88 -4.34 4.24 -24.28
N GLU A 89 -5.64 4.37 -24.50
CA GLU A 89 -6.28 5.67 -24.75
C GLU A 89 -7.24 6.03 -23.61
N ALA A 90 -7.18 7.29 -23.18
CA ALA A 90 -8.10 7.80 -22.18
C ALA A 90 -9.50 7.98 -22.79
N PRO A 91 -10.58 7.69 -22.04
CA PRO A 91 -11.92 8.15 -22.41
C PRO A 91 -11.94 9.67 -22.63
N GLU A 92 -12.83 10.17 -23.50
CA GLU A 92 -12.95 11.61 -23.76
C GLU A 92 -13.11 12.41 -22.46
N GLY A 93 -12.19 13.36 -22.24
CA GLY A 93 -12.19 14.23 -21.05
C GLY A 93 -11.67 13.58 -19.77
N ALA A 94 -11.15 12.36 -19.82
CA ALA A 94 -10.49 11.69 -18.70
C ALA A 94 -8.97 11.60 -18.93
N SER A 95 -8.22 11.37 -17.85
CA SER A 95 -6.80 11.02 -17.92
C SER A 95 -6.61 9.54 -17.60
N LEU A 96 -5.62 8.91 -18.23
CA LEU A 96 -5.19 7.54 -17.90
C LEU A 96 -4.31 7.48 -16.66
N TYR A 97 -3.76 8.59 -16.23
CA TYR A 97 -2.91 8.63 -15.05
C TYR A 97 -3.23 9.85 -14.20
N THR A 98 -2.86 9.76 -12.94
CA THR A 98 -2.76 10.93 -12.07
C THR A 98 -1.43 10.86 -11.38
N ASP A 99 -0.82 12.00 -11.12
CA ASP A 99 0.43 12.09 -10.41
C ASP A 99 0.43 13.25 -9.41
N ALA A 100 1.45 13.25 -8.57
CA ALA A 100 1.72 14.26 -7.60
C ALA A 100 3.22 14.34 -7.36
N TYR A 101 3.68 15.50 -6.92
CA TYR A 101 5.06 15.68 -6.55
C TYR A 101 5.19 16.58 -5.34
N SER A 102 6.27 16.40 -4.59
CA SER A 102 6.53 17.23 -3.43
C SER A 102 8.01 17.45 -3.15
N GLY A 103 8.30 18.58 -2.50
CA GLY A 103 9.56 18.85 -1.84
C GLY A 103 9.31 19.41 -0.43
N HIS A 104 10.40 19.67 0.29
CA HIS A 104 10.34 20.14 1.67
C HIS A 104 11.18 21.40 1.87
N ILE A 105 10.70 22.30 2.72
CA ILE A 105 11.40 23.51 3.13
C ILE A 105 11.10 23.80 4.60
N SER A 106 12.05 24.40 5.31
CA SER A 106 11.80 24.93 6.67
C SER A 106 11.41 26.40 6.58
N LEU A 107 10.26 26.76 7.12
CA LEU A 107 9.70 28.11 7.03
C LEU A 107 9.37 28.66 8.42
N ASN A 108 9.50 29.98 8.57
CA ASN A 108 8.98 30.70 9.73
C ASN A 108 7.63 31.31 9.38
N VAL A 109 6.61 30.94 10.15
CA VAL A 109 5.22 31.26 9.86
C VAL A 109 4.65 32.01 11.03
N THR A 110 4.04 33.15 10.76
CA THR A 110 3.43 34.02 11.77
C THR A 110 1.97 34.24 11.44
N GLY A 111 1.11 34.05 12.45
CA GLY A 111 -0.31 34.37 12.41
C GLY A 111 -0.67 35.37 13.52
N ASP A 112 -1.96 35.58 13.74
CA ASP A 112 -2.47 36.63 14.63
C ASP A 112 -2.13 36.41 16.10
N HIS A 113 -1.95 35.15 16.52
CA HIS A 113 -1.78 34.77 17.93
C HIS A 113 -0.44 34.08 18.22
N GLY A 114 0.40 33.88 17.22
CA GLY A 114 1.67 33.19 17.42
C GLY A 114 2.54 33.07 16.17
N SER A 115 3.70 32.45 16.36
CA SER A 115 4.61 32.07 15.28
C SER A 115 5.16 30.67 15.54
N ALA A 116 5.51 29.98 14.45
CA ALA A 116 6.11 28.65 14.50
C ALA A 116 7.11 28.48 13.36
N THR A 117 8.19 27.75 13.63
CA THR A 117 9.08 27.21 12.59
C THR A 117 8.55 25.83 12.22
N VAL A 118 8.25 25.62 10.93
CA VAL A 118 7.62 24.39 10.45
C VAL A 118 8.36 23.81 9.26
N LYS A 119 8.35 22.48 9.15
CA LYS A 119 8.74 21.78 7.93
C LYS A 119 7.54 21.74 6.99
N ALA A 120 7.53 22.67 6.05
CA ALA A 120 6.49 22.80 5.05
C ALA A 120 6.71 21.81 3.90
N ILE A 121 5.62 21.45 3.24
CA ILE A 121 5.60 20.51 2.11
C ILE A 121 5.07 21.28 0.90
N GLY A 122 5.96 21.57 -0.06
CA GLY A 122 5.57 22.15 -1.33
C GLY A 122 5.01 21.05 -2.22
N VAL A 123 3.76 21.17 -2.64
CA VAL A 123 3.04 20.12 -3.39
C VAL A 123 2.62 20.58 -4.77
N GLY A 124 2.64 19.67 -5.74
CA GLY A 124 2.09 19.84 -7.07
C GLY A 124 1.33 18.59 -7.53
N GLY A 125 0.67 18.67 -8.68
CA GLY A 125 -0.26 17.66 -9.15
C GLY A 125 -1.43 17.45 -8.18
N ASN A 126 -1.89 16.20 -8.12
CA ASN A 126 -3.03 15.77 -7.32
C ASN A 126 -2.62 15.21 -5.95
N PHE A 127 -1.71 15.88 -5.23
CA PHE A 127 -1.12 15.38 -3.97
C PHE A 127 -2.15 14.87 -2.95
N PHE A 128 -3.23 15.61 -2.71
CA PHE A 128 -4.26 15.19 -1.75
C PHE A 128 -5.12 14.00 -2.20
N GLN A 129 -5.02 13.56 -3.47
CA GLN A 129 -5.61 12.30 -3.91
C GLN A 129 -4.74 11.10 -3.50
N PHE A 130 -3.41 11.27 -3.47
CA PHE A 130 -2.46 10.29 -2.93
C PHE A 130 -2.48 10.27 -1.41
N HIS A 131 -2.57 11.45 -0.79
CA HIS A 131 -2.60 11.65 0.66
C HIS A 131 -3.93 12.27 1.09
N PRO A 132 -5.00 11.47 1.28
CA PRO A 132 -6.36 11.95 1.57
C PRO A 132 -6.52 12.45 3.02
N LEU A 133 -5.78 13.50 3.38
CA LEU A 133 -5.79 14.09 4.72
C LEU A 133 -7.14 14.71 5.05
N ARG A 134 -7.76 14.34 6.18
CA ARG A 134 -9.11 14.82 6.52
C ARG A 134 -9.16 16.34 6.72
N LEU A 135 -10.00 17.04 5.96
CA LEU A 135 -10.27 18.47 6.18
C LEU A 135 -11.03 18.71 7.49
N ARG A 136 -10.59 19.70 8.25
CA ARG A 136 -11.27 20.28 9.41
C ARG A 136 -12.08 21.51 9.01
N SER A 137 -11.59 22.28 8.04
CA SER A 137 -12.22 23.49 7.49
C SER A 137 -11.62 23.82 6.12
N GLY A 138 -12.31 24.68 5.36
CA GLY A 138 -11.82 25.19 4.08
C GLY A 138 -11.68 24.14 2.98
N SER A 139 -10.68 24.31 2.12
CA SER A 139 -10.38 23.44 0.99
C SER A 139 -8.89 23.06 0.95
N TYR A 140 -8.58 22.04 0.16
CA TYR A 140 -7.21 21.82 -0.29
C TYR A 140 -6.77 22.93 -1.27
N ILE A 141 -5.46 23.01 -1.50
CA ILE A 141 -4.87 23.73 -2.63
C ILE A 141 -4.79 22.81 -3.84
N SER A 142 -4.88 23.39 -5.03
CA SER A 142 -4.70 22.70 -6.30
C SER A 142 -3.63 23.39 -7.13
N GLU A 143 -2.89 22.63 -7.93
CA GLU A 143 -1.97 23.21 -8.92
C GLU A 143 -2.70 24.13 -9.92
N ASN A 144 -3.97 23.82 -10.22
CA ASN A 144 -4.82 24.64 -11.10
C ASN A 144 -5.39 25.90 -10.43
N ASP A 145 -5.08 26.14 -9.14
CA ASP A 145 -5.51 27.37 -8.47
C ASP A 145 -4.85 28.59 -9.14
N PHE A 146 -5.65 29.60 -9.44
CA PHE A 146 -5.13 30.86 -9.97
C PHE A 146 -4.22 31.58 -8.96
N MET A 147 -4.53 31.44 -7.67
CA MET A 147 -3.80 32.06 -6.55
C MET A 147 -2.85 31.03 -5.93
N GLN A 148 -1.54 31.26 -6.10
CA GLN A 148 -0.48 30.37 -5.61
C GLN A 148 -0.01 30.73 -4.19
N ASP A 149 -0.50 31.83 -3.62
CA ASP A 149 -0.22 32.30 -2.26
C ASP A 149 -1.16 31.68 -1.21
N ARG A 150 -1.72 30.51 -1.51
CA ARG A 150 -2.61 29.77 -0.61
C ARG A 150 -1.86 28.67 0.13
N VAL A 151 -2.19 28.47 1.41
CA VAL A 151 -1.59 27.43 2.25
C VAL A 151 -2.65 26.59 2.97
N VAL A 152 -2.37 25.30 3.13
CA VAL A 152 -3.16 24.40 3.97
C VAL A 152 -2.38 24.15 5.26
N LEU A 153 -2.99 24.45 6.41
CA LEU A 153 -2.33 24.25 7.71
C LEU A 153 -2.65 22.87 8.27
N ASP A 154 -1.71 22.27 9.01
CA ASP A 154 -2.09 21.17 9.89
C ASP A 154 -2.83 21.71 11.13
N GLU A 155 -3.60 20.84 11.80
CA GLU A 155 -4.40 21.22 12.97
C GLU A 155 -3.55 21.77 14.13
N THR A 156 -2.32 21.28 14.31
CA THR A 156 -1.37 21.76 15.32
C THR A 156 -0.93 23.18 15.01
N LEU A 157 -0.53 23.46 13.76
CA LEU A 157 -0.13 24.79 13.34
C LEU A 157 -1.29 25.78 13.38
N ALA A 158 -2.48 25.39 12.91
CA ALA A 158 -3.67 26.24 12.97
C ALA A 158 -4.00 26.66 14.40
N TRP A 159 -3.91 25.71 15.35
CA TRP A 159 -4.08 26.01 16.77
C TRP A 159 -3.01 26.95 17.32
N GLN A 160 -1.74 26.77 16.94
CA GLN A 160 -0.64 27.63 17.40
C GLN A 160 -0.74 29.06 16.87
N LEU A 161 -1.15 29.24 15.61
CA LEU A 161 -1.20 30.55 14.96
C LEU A 161 -2.48 31.33 15.28
N PHE A 162 -3.60 30.63 15.48
CA PHE A 162 -4.94 31.24 15.54
C PHE A 162 -5.82 30.72 16.69
N GLY A 163 -5.41 29.72 17.46
CA GLY A 163 -6.22 29.16 18.55
C GLY A 163 -7.50 28.44 18.10
N GLY A 164 -7.59 28.06 16.82
CA GLY A 164 -8.78 27.45 16.25
C GLY A 164 -8.53 26.80 14.89
N PHE A 165 -9.54 26.11 14.37
CA PHE A 165 -9.45 25.40 13.09
C PHE A 165 -10.25 26.09 11.97
N ASP A 166 -11.23 26.93 12.30
CA ASP A 166 -12.02 27.66 11.29
C ASP A 166 -11.34 28.99 10.95
N VAL A 167 -10.25 28.87 10.19
CA VAL A 167 -9.29 29.96 9.92
C VAL A 167 -9.07 30.15 8.42
N ALA A 168 -9.90 29.53 7.58
CA ALA A 168 -9.83 29.68 6.13
C ALA A 168 -10.13 31.14 5.75
N GLY A 169 -9.32 31.70 4.86
CA GLY A 169 -9.36 33.10 4.44
C GLY A 169 -8.55 34.06 5.32
N LEU A 170 -8.07 33.63 6.50
CA LEU A 170 -7.15 34.43 7.30
C LEU A 170 -5.76 34.48 6.65
N SER A 171 -5.02 35.56 6.90
CA SER A 171 -3.66 35.73 6.40
C SER A 171 -2.63 35.17 7.36
N VAL A 172 -1.59 34.54 6.82
CA VAL A 172 -0.35 34.24 7.53
C VAL A 172 0.81 34.96 6.85
N THR A 173 1.85 35.27 7.60
CA THR A 173 3.09 35.83 7.06
C THR A 173 4.16 34.76 7.06
N ILE A 174 4.74 34.49 5.89
CA ILE A 174 5.81 33.50 5.69
C ILE A 174 7.01 34.27 5.14
N ASP A 175 8.12 34.29 5.89
CA ASP A 175 9.34 35.02 5.55
C ASP A 175 9.09 36.47 5.08
N GLY A 176 8.14 37.15 5.76
CA GLY A 176 7.75 38.54 5.48
C GLY A 176 6.79 38.73 4.30
N LYS A 177 6.40 37.67 3.59
CA LYS A 177 5.40 37.71 2.50
C LYS A 177 4.03 37.25 3.00
N PRO A 178 2.92 37.89 2.57
CA PRO A 178 1.57 37.47 2.94
C PRO A 178 1.15 36.23 2.15
N PHE A 179 0.49 35.30 2.83
CA PHE A 179 -0.18 34.12 2.30
C PHE A 179 -1.58 34.00 2.92
N TYR A 180 -2.47 33.23 2.30
CA TYR A 180 -3.84 33.03 2.77
C TYR A 180 -4.12 31.56 3.10
N VAL A 181 -4.80 31.31 4.21
CA VAL A 181 -5.18 29.95 4.58
C VAL A 181 -6.31 29.45 3.68
N ALA A 182 -6.04 28.40 2.91
CA ALA A 182 -7.03 27.69 2.11
C ALA A 182 -7.93 26.80 2.96
N GLY A 183 -7.35 26.14 3.96
CA GLY A 183 -8.04 25.20 4.83
C GLY A 183 -7.12 24.63 5.90
N VAL A 184 -7.70 23.80 6.77
CA VAL A 184 -6.97 23.11 7.83
C VAL A 184 -7.20 21.61 7.67
N VAL A 185 -6.12 20.84 7.67
CA VAL A 185 -6.14 19.38 7.59
C VAL A 185 -5.75 18.75 8.93
N ARG A 186 -6.28 17.56 9.15
CA ARG A 186 -5.94 16.71 10.28
C ARG A 186 -4.98 15.62 9.82
N ARG A 187 -3.85 15.50 10.53
CA ARG A 187 -2.88 14.42 10.32
C ARG A 187 -3.48 13.06 10.66
N GLU A 188 -3.03 12.02 9.99
CA GLU A 188 -3.40 10.64 10.28
C GLU A 188 -3.06 10.28 11.73
N SER A 189 -3.94 9.51 12.35
CA SER A 189 -3.85 9.15 13.77
C SER A 189 -3.50 7.68 13.99
N ASP A 190 -3.16 6.96 12.92
CA ASP A 190 -2.75 5.56 12.99
C ASP A 190 -1.41 5.40 13.72
N PHE A 191 -1.10 4.17 14.10
CA PHE A 191 0.10 3.89 14.90
C PHE A 191 1.39 4.13 14.09
N ALA A 192 1.38 3.88 12.79
CA ALA A 192 2.59 3.94 11.98
C ALA A 192 2.97 5.39 11.67
N THR A 193 2.00 6.22 11.33
CA THR A 193 2.21 7.66 11.12
C THR A 193 2.68 8.34 12.40
N LYS A 194 2.17 7.96 13.57
CA LYS A 194 2.61 8.52 14.86
C LYS A 194 4.08 8.24 15.17
N GLU A 195 4.59 7.08 14.80
CA GLU A 195 6.00 6.73 14.97
C GLU A 195 6.87 7.43 13.91
N ALA A 196 6.37 7.55 12.68
CA ALA A 196 7.12 8.12 11.56
C ALA A 196 7.16 9.65 11.55
N TYR A 197 6.20 10.33 12.18
CA TYR A 197 6.07 11.78 12.15
C TYR A 197 6.25 12.40 13.54
N LEU A 198 7.42 13.02 13.75
CA LEU A 198 7.80 13.65 15.01
C LEU A 198 7.89 15.19 14.93
N ASP A 199 7.72 15.76 13.74
CA ASP A 199 7.96 17.20 13.48
C ASP A 199 6.84 18.12 14.01
N GLY A 200 5.72 17.57 14.46
CA GLY A 200 4.62 18.34 15.04
C GLY A 200 3.90 19.21 14.02
N ALA A 201 4.05 20.53 14.11
CA ALA A 201 3.37 21.49 13.24
C ALA A 201 3.96 21.50 11.82
N SER A 202 3.10 21.52 10.79
CA SER A 202 3.45 21.51 9.37
C SER A 202 2.39 22.21 8.53
N MET A 203 2.72 22.47 7.28
CA MET A 203 1.82 23.09 6.31
C MET A 203 2.11 22.58 4.91
N PHE A 204 1.14 22.80 4.03
CA PHE A 204 1.25 22.55 2.61
C PHE A 204 1.06 23.87 1.86
N LEU A 205 1.89 24.08 0.85
CA LEU A 205 1.81 25.20 -0.08
C LEU A 205 2.08 24.66 -1.48
N SER A 206 1.76 25.43 -2.53
CA SER A 206 2.10 24.96 -3.87
C SER A 206 3.62 24.86 -4.04
N TYR A 207 4.07 23.90 -4.84
CA TYR A 207 5.49 23.73 -5.10
C TYR A 207 6.09 24.99 -5.73
N SER A 208 5.38 25.64 -6.65
CA SER A 208 5.82 26.89 -7.27
C SER A 208 5.98 28.03 -6.24
N ALA A 209 5.08 28.11 -5.24
CA ALA A 209 5.23 29.07 -4.15
C ALA A 209 6.41 28.76 -3.24
N MET A 210 6.65 27.48 -2.92
CA MET A 210 7.85 27.04 -2.20
C MET A 210 9.13 27.40 -2.97
N LYS A 211 9.17 27.15 -4.28
CA LYS A 211 10.30 27.48 -5.15
C LYS A 211 10.56 28.98 -5.22
N ALA A 212 9.53 29.82 -5.10
CA ALA A 212 9.64 31.27 -5.02
C ALA A 212 10.09 31.79 -3.65
N LEU A 213 10.02 30.97 -2.61
CA LEU A 213 10.59 31.25 -1.28
C LEU A 213 12.06 30.81 -1.22
N ASP A 214 12.40 29.68 -1.83
CA ASP A 214 13.79 29.20 -1.97
C ASP A 214 14.03 28.60 -3.36
N GLU A 215 14.85 29.30 -4.14
CA GLU A 215 15.22 28.91 -5.50
C GLU A 215 16.03 27.61 -5.55
N ASN A 216 16.58 27.13 -4.44
CA ASN A 216 17.32 25.86 -4.39
C ASN A 216 16.44 24.65 -4.10
N SER A 217 15.18 24.85 -3.73
CA SER A 217 14.26 23.75 -3.45
C SER A 217 14.05 22.86 -4.67
N THR A 218 14.10 21.54 -4.47
CA THR A 218 13.93 20.51 -5.51
C THR A 218 12.78 19.58 -5.18
N ILE A 219 12.23 18.92 -6.20
CA ILE A 219 11.26 17.84 -6.04
C ILE A 219 12.03 16.60 -5.60
N THR A 220 11.75 16.11 -4.39
CA THR A 220 12.39 14.91 -3.84
C THR A 220 11.46 13.71 -3.81
N CYS A 221 10.15 13.91 -3.97
CA CYS A 221 9.18 12.83 -4.08
C CYS A 221 8.29 13.04 -5.30
N TYR A 222 8.12 12.00 -6.11
CA TYR A 222 7.20 11.95 -7.24
C TYR A 222 6.34 10.70 -7.11
N GLU A 223 5.02 10.81 -7.23
CA GLU A 223 4.08 9.71 -7.09
C GLU A 223 3.15 9.68 -8.29
N ILE A 224 2.87 8.49 -8.82
CA ILE A 224 2.02 8.33 -9.99
C ILE A 224 1.15 7.08 -9.86
N VAL A 225 -0.10 7.19 -10.31
CA VAL A 225 -0.95 6.07 -10.64
C VAL A 225 -1.12 6.03 -12.15
N MET A 226 -0.78 4.90 -12.79
CA MET A 226 -0.93 4.71 -14.23
C MET A 226 -1.33 3.26 -14.57
N PRO A 227 -1.78 2.98 -15.80
CA PRO A 227 -2.18 1.63 -16.19
C PRO A 227 -1.03 0.63 -16.07
N ASP A 228 -1.34 -0.58 -15.62
CA ASP A 228 -0.41 -1.71 -15.52
C ASP A 228 -1.06 -2.96 -16.16
N PRO A 229 -1.24 -2.98 -17.50
CA PRO A 229 -1.97 -4.05 -18.19
C PRO A 229 -1.29 -5.42 -18.02
N ILE A 230 0.04 -5.42 -17.91
CA ILE A 230 0.86 -6.57 -17.53
C ILE A 230 1.71 -6.18 -16.34
N SER A 231 1.92 -7.12 -15.41
CA SER A 231 2.66 -6.83 -14.17
C SER A 231 4.05 -6.27 -14.49
N GLY A 232 4.35 -5.09 -13.95
CA GLY A 232 5.64 -4.42 -14.09
C GLY A 232 5.75 -3.50 -15.31
N PHE A 233 4.68 -3.33 -16.11
CA PHE A 233 4.66 -2.34 -17.19
C PHE A 233 4.87 -0.93 -16.64
N ALA A 234 4.08 -0.54 -15.64
CA ALA A 234 4.15 0.78 -15.04
C ALA A 234 5.54 1.03 -14.42
N HIS A 235 6.05 0.05 -13.66
CA HIS A 235 7.39 0.14 -13.07
C HIS A 235 8.49 0.28 -14.13
N GLY A 236 8.38 -0.46 -15.24
CA GLY A 236 9.30 -0.38 -16.36
C GLY A 236 9.29 0.99 -17.03
N VAL A 237 8.10 1.52 -17.33
CA VAL A 237 7.95 2.88 -17.90
C VAL A 237 8.61 3.92 -17.00
N LEU A 238 8.39 3.86 -15.70
CA LEU A 238 8.95 4.84 -14.76
C LEU A 238 10.48 4.70 -14.67
N THR A 239 10.99 3.48 -14.55
CA THR A 239 12.44 3.21 -14.41
C THR A 239 13.23 3.59 -15.67
N GLU A 240 12.65 3.40 -16.85
CA GLU A 240 13.31 3.68 -18.13
C GLU A 240 13.26 5.16 -18.53
N ASN A 241 12.25 5.90 -18.09
CA ASN A 241 11.96 7.25 -18.61
C ASN A 241 11.98 8.35 -17.54
N PHE A 242 12.09 8.01 -16.25
CA PHE A 242 12.23 8.96 -15.16
C PHE A 242 13.51 8.65 -14.36
N ASP A 243 14.61 9.29 -14.73
CA ASP A 243 15.90 9.06 -14.09
C ASP A 243 15.92 9.61 -12.66
N VAL A 244 15.91 8.70 -11.68
CA VAL A 244 15.99 9.04 -10.24
C VAL A 244 17.43 9.04 -9.71
N GLY A 245 18.44 8.77 -10.55
CA GLY A 245 19.83 8.66 -10.13
C GLY A 245 20.03 7.56 -9.08
N THR A 246 20.48 7.93 -7.88
CA THR A 246 20.59 7.01 -6.74
C THR A 246 19.27 6.85 -5.97
N GLY A 247 18.20 7.51 -6.40
CA GLY A 247 16.88 7.44 -5.79
C GLY A 247 16.27 6.04 -5.77
N ASP A 248 15.21 5.88 -4.98
CA ASP A 248 14.44 4.66 -4.85
C ASP A 248 13.13 4.76 -5.64
N ILE A 249 12.81 3.77 -6.45
CA ILE A 249 11.48 3.60 -7.06
C ILE A 249 10.77 2.47 -6.31
N VAL A 250 9.54 2.70 -5.87
CA VAL A 250 8.76 1.73 -5.12
C VAL A 250 7.34 1.62 -5.65
N GLU A 251 6.86 0.39 -5.81
CA GLU A 251 5.47 0.11 -6.17
C GLU A 251 4.62 -0.14 -4.92
N ASN A 252 3.65 0.74 -4.68
CA ASN A 252 2.76 0.66 -3.52
C ASN A 252 1.64 -0.36 -3.72
N SER A 253 1.15 -0.54 -4.95
CA SER A 253 0.01 -1.43 -5.25
C SER A 253 0.28 -2.90 -4.96
N SER A 254 1.50 -3.38 -5.22
CA SER A 254 1.91 -4.76 -4.92
C SER A 254 2.73 -4.88 -3.64
N ARG A 255 2.92 -3.81 -2.87
CA ARG A 255 3.85 -3.77 -1.72
C ARG A 255 3.58 -4.85 -0.68
N TYR A 256 2.31 -5.10 -0.35
CA TYR A 256 1.92 -6.13 0.62
C TYR A 256 1.61 -7.50 0.00
N SER A 257 1.96 -7.70 -1.27
CA SER A 257 1.87 -9.02 -1.91
C SER A 257 2.82 -10.01 -1.23
N LEU A 258 2.48 -11.31 -1.29
CA LEU A 258 3.30 -12.35 -0.67
C LEU A 258 4.74 -12.35 -1.19
N GLU A 259 4.92 -12.15 -2.49
CA GLU A 259 6.24 -12.10 -3.13
C GLU A 259 7.11 -10.99 -2.54
N ASN A 260 6.57 -9.77 -2.46
CA ASN A 260 7.29 -8.63 -1.91
C ASN A 260 7.57 -8.80 -0.41
N LEU A 261 6.61 -9.32 0.36
CA LEU A 261 6.83 -9.62 1.78
C LEU A 261 7.92 -10.69 1.99
N PHE A 262 8.02 -11.70 1.11
CA PHE A 262 9.15 -12.64 1.16
C PHE A 262 10.47 -11.98 0.81
N SER A 263 10.50 -11.01 -0.12
CA SER A 263 11.70 -10.20 -0.37
C SER A 263 12.12 -9.43 0.88
N VAL A 264 11.16 -8.79 1.57
CA VAL A 264 11.41 -8.06 2.83
C VAL A 264 12.01 -8.97 3.91
N ILE A 265 11.49 -10.20 4.04
CA ILE A 265 12.04 -11.20 4.96
C ILE A 265 13.48 -11.57 4.57
N GLY A 266 13.76 -11.74 3.27
CA GLY A 266 15.10 -12.05 2.75
C GLY A 266 16.11 -10.93 2.96
N ASP A 267 15.66 -9.68 2.92
CA ASP A 267 16.49 -8.48 3.10
C ASP A 267 16.58 -8.01 4.55
N PHE A 268 16.15 -8.82 5.51
CA PHE A 268 16.25 -8.50 6.93
C PHE A 268 17.66 -8.05 7.32
N GLY A 269 17.77 -6.87 7.94
CA GLY A 269 19.03 -6.22 8.30
C GLY A 269 19.73 -5.46 7.17
N LYS A 270 19.64 -5.90 5.91
CA LYS A 270 20.13 -5.12 4.75
C LYS A 270 19.20 -3.97 4.41
N ARG A 271 17.89 -4.14 4.62
CA ARG A 271 16.84 -3.15 4.36
C ARG A 271 17.02 -1.83 5.14
N SER A 272 17.72 -1.86 6.27
CA SER A 272 18.07 -0.66 7.05
C SER A 272 19.35 0.02 6.58
N MET A 273 20.15 -0.62 5.73
CA MET A 273 21.36 -0.03 5.18
C MET A 273 20.98 0.89 4.01
N ARG A 274 21.41 2.16 4.08
CA ARG A 274 21.20 3.15 3.02
C ARG A 274 22.52 3.77 2.63
N ASN A 275 22.79 3.79 1.32
CA ASN A 275 24.00 4.38 0.74
C ASN A 275 23.67 5.47 -0.29
N ASN A 276 22.40 5.88 -0.42
CA ASN A 276 21.89 6.62 -1.56
C ASN A 276 21.38 8.05 -1.25
N GLY A 277 21.59 8.55 -0.03
CA GLY A 277 21.26 9.93 0.35
C GLY A 277 19.76 10.27 0.41
N VAL A 278 18.87 9.32 0.11
CA VAL A 278 17.42 9.53 0.10
C VAL A 278 16.89 9.69 1.52
N ILE A 279 16.27 10.84 1.79
CA ILE A 279 15.51 11.11 3.01
C ILE A 279 14.04 10.84 2.71
N TYR A 280 13.50 9.79 3.34
CA TYR A 280 12.09 9.46 3.13
C TYR A 280 11.15 10.43 3.84
N PRO A 281 10.04 10.81 3.18
CA PRO A 281 8.97 11.50 3.86
C PRO A 281 8.30 10.58 4.88
N TYR A 282 7.59 11.19 5.83
CA TYR A 282 7.01 10.44 6.95
C TYR A 282 6.03 9.35 6.49
N TRP A 283 5.28 9.57 5.40
CA TRP A 283 4.33 8.58 4.89
C TRP A 283 5.05 7.33 4.38
N GLU A 284 6.18 7.46 3.69
CA GLU A 284 6.97 6.28 3.28
C GLU A 284 7.54 5.55 4.49
N ASN A 285 8.03 6.28 5.50
CA ASN A 285 8.50 5.64 6.74
C ASN A 285 7.38 4.87 7.46
N ALA A 286 6.15 5.39 7.48
CA ALA A 286 4.99 4.69 8.02
C ALA A 286 4.66 3.42 7.22
N VAL A 287 4.73 3.48 5.89
CA VAL A 287 4.52 2.31 5.01
C VAL A 287 5.62 1.27 5.22
N ARG A 288 6.88 1.67 5.37
CA ARG A 288 7.99 0.72 5.64
C ARG A 288 7.83 0.02 6.99
N LEU A 289 7.38 0.75 8.01
CA LEU A 289 7.12 0.17 9.32
C LEU A 289 6.03 -0.91 9.24
N THR A 290 4.89 -0.59 8.60
CA THR A 290 3.80 -1.56 8.42
C THR A 290 4.23 -2.77 7.58
N GLU A 291 5.04 -2.56 6.54
CA GLU A 291 5.64 -3.62 5.73
C GLU A 291 6.48 -4.60 6.57
N ASP A 292 7.31 -4.09 7.48
CA ASP A 292 8.12 -4.91 8.39
C ASP A 292 7.24 -5.71 9.39
N TYR A 293 6.15 -5.10 9.90
CA TYR A 293 5.17 -5.82 10.73
C TYR A 293 4.46 -6.94 9.96
N LEU A 294 4.05 -6.68 8.71
CA LEU A 294 3.39 -7.68 7.86
C LEU A 294 4.34 -8.84 7.52
N ALA A 295 5.61 -8.55 7.23
CA ALA A 295 6.65 -9.56 7.02
C ALA A 295 6.85 -10.44 8.27
N LEU A 296 6.91 -9.85 9.45
CA LEU A 296 7.00 -10.59 10.72
C LEU A 296 5.76 -11.48 10.95
N LEU A 297 4.56 -10.93 10.74
CA LEU A 297 3.31 -11.68 10.88
C LEU A 297 3.25 -12.85 9.89
N LEU A 298 3.75 -12.67 8.66
CA LEU A 298 3.86 -13.74 7.67
C LEU A 298 4.78 -14.87 8.16
N VAL A 299 5.96 -14.54 8.70
CA VAL A 299 6.87 -15.54 9.30
C VAL A 299 6.19 -16.29 10.45
N LEU A 300 5.50 -15.58 11.35
CA LEU A 300 4.78 -16.19 12.47
C LEU A 300 3.65 -17.11 11.99
N MET A 301 2.90 -16.72 10.97
CA MET A 301 1.87 -17.56 10.37
C MET A 301 2.46 -18.85 9.79
N LEU A 302 3.61 -18.78 9.12
CA LEU A 302 4.31 -19.96 8.59
C LEU A 302 4.80 -20.87 9.73
N LEU A 303 5.39 -20.27 10.78
CA LEU A 303 5.91 -21.00 11.94
C LEU A 303 4.80 -21.74 12.68
N PHE A 304 3.69 -21.06 12.99
CA PHE A 304 2.54 -21.66 13.68
C PHE A 304 1.77 -22.62 12.78
N GLY A 305 1.69 -22.34 11.48
CA GLY A 305 0.98 -23.15 10.49
C GLY A 305 1.67 -24.48 10.16
N LEU A 306 2.99 -24.59 10.37
CA LEU A 306 3.77 -25.77 9.98
C LEU A 306 3.26 -27.08 10.62
N CYS A 307 3.09 -27.11 11.94
CA CYS A 307 2.68 -28.32 12.66
C CYS A 307 1.22 -28.76 12.34
N PRO A 308 0.23 -27.84 12.31
CA PRO A 308 -1.11 -28.14 11.81
C PRO A 308 -1.12 -28.64 10.37
N ALA A 309 -0.35 -28.01 9.47
CA ALA A 309 -0.27 -28.39 8.06
C ALA A 309 0.29 -29.81 7.88
N VAL A 310 1.39 -30.14 8.56
CA VAL A 310 1.97 -31.51 8.53
C VAL A 310 1.00 -32.53 9.12
N THR A 311 0.31 -32.20 10.21
CA THR A 311 -0.69 -33.08 10.82
C THR A 311 -1.84 -33.35 9.85
N LEU A 312 -2.37 -32.31 9.20
CA LEU A 312 -3.42 -32.41 8.18
C LEU A 312 -2.97 -33.25 6.99
N LEU A 313 -1.75 -33.04 6.50
CA LEU A 313 -1.16 -33.82 5.41
C LEU A 313 -1.10 -35.32 5.75
N VAL A 314 -0.62 -35.67 6.95
CA VAL A 314 -0.56 -37.07 7.41
C VAL A 314 -1.97 -37.68 7.50
N LEU A 315 -2.95 -36.91 8.00
CA LEU A 315 -4.34 -37.37 8.07
C LEU A 315 -4.95 -37.56 6.68
N ALA A 316 -4.67 -36.65 5.73
CA ALA A 316 -5.10 -36.74 4.35
C ALA A 316 -4.51 -37.98 3.66
N ILE A 317 -3.20 -38.21 3.77
CA ILE A 317 -2.53 -39.41 3.23
C ILE A 317 -3.15 -40.69 3.83
N ARG A 318 -3.37 -40.71 5.15
CA ARG A 318 -4.03 -41.86 5.80
C ARG A 318 -5.44 -42.09 5.27
N GLN A 319 -6.20 -41.02 5.02
CA GLN A 319 -7.54 -41.11 4.48
C GLN A 319 -7.55 -41.60 3.03
N VAL A 320 -6.62 -41.13 2.19
CA VAL A 320 -6.40 -41.63 0.82
C VAL A 320 -6.04 -43.11 0.83
N ILE A 321 -5.10 -43.54 1.69
CA ILE A 321 -4.72 -44.96 1.80
C ILE A 321 -5.91 -45.81 2.26
N ARG A 322 -6.71 -45.33 3.22
CA ARG A 322 -7.90 -46.04 3.71
C ARG A 322 -8.95 -46.19 2.62
N THR A 323 -9.30 -45.10 1.95
CA THR A 323 -10.28 -45.08 0.85
C THR A 323 -9.83 -45.93 -0.33
N TRP A 324 -8.53 -45.90 -0.66
CA TRP A 324 -7.98 -46.76 -1.72
C TRP A 324 -8.03 -48.25 -1.33
N ARG A 325 -7.75 -48.59 -0.07
CA ARG A 325 -7.87 -49.98 0.44
C ARG A 325 -9.32 -50.46 0.46
N THR A 326 -10.28 -49.61 0.80
CA THR A 326 -11.71 -49.98 0.75
C THR A 326 -12.18 -50.15 -0.68
N LEU A 327 -11.82 -49.23 -1.59
CA LEU A 327 -12.10 -49.36 -3.02
C LEU A 327 -11.50 -50.65 -3.61
N LYS A 328 -10.24 -50.96 -3.30
CA LYS A 328 -9.58 -52.20 -3.75
C LYS A 328 -10.31 -53.46 -3.27
N ARG A 329 -11.00 -53.43 -2.13
CA ARG A 329 -11.80 -54.55 -1.61
C ARG A 329 -13.22 -54.59 -2.19
N GLU A 330 -13.86 -53.44 -2.32
CA GLU A 330 -15.25 -53.34 -2.76
C GLU A 330 -15.41 -53.48 -4.27
N VAL A 331 -14.43 -53.03 -5.07
CA VAL A 331 -14.50 -53.08 -6.53
C VAL A 331 -14.56 -54.52 -7.05
N PRO A 332 -13.68 -55.46 -6.64
CA PRO A 332 -13.81 -56.87 -7.03
C PRO A 332 -15.15 -57.47 -6.57
N ALA A 333 -15.55 -57.22 -5.31
CA ALA A 333 -16.80 -57.75 -4.78
C ALA A 333 -18.05 -57.22 -5.50
N ARG A 334 -18.03 -55.96 -5.98
CA ARG A 334 -19.11 -55.40 -6.81
C ARG A 334 -19.09 -55.94 -8.23
N LEU A 335 -17.91 -56.14 -8.81
CA LEU A 335 -17.75 -56.74 -10.14
C LEU A 335 -18.24 -58.21 -10.14
N ASP A 336 -17.93 -58.97 -9.10
CA ASP A 336 -18.37 -60.35 -8.97
C ASP A 336 -19.89 -60.45 -8.79
N ARG A 337 -20.48 -59.64 -7.91
CA ARG A 337 -21.96 -59.55 -7.78
C ARG A 337 -22.65 -59.10 -9.07
N ALA A 338 -22.02 -58.20 -9.84
CA ALA A 338 -22.57 -57.77 -11.13
C ALA A 338 -22.49 -58.89 -12.19
N ARG A 339 -21.42 -59.70 -12.18
CA ARG A 339 -21.28 -60.89 -13.03
C ARG A 339 -22.29 -61.98 -12.67
N GLU A 340 -22.51 -62.22 -11.38
CA GLU A 340 -23.52 -63.17 -10.88
C GLU A 340 -24.94 -62.77 -11.30
N ARG A 341 -25.34 -61.50 -11.08
CA ARG A 341 -26.65 -61.00 -11.55
C ARG A 341 -26.82 -61.09 -13.06
N ARG A 342 -25.74 -60.91 -13.84
CA ARG A 342 -25.78 -61.08 -15.30
C ARG A 342 -25.93 -62.54 -15.70
N ARG A 343 -25.31 -63.48 -14.96
CA ARG A 343 -25.51 -64.92 -15.14
C ARG A 343 -26.93 -65.34 -14.79
N GLU A 344 -27.46 -64.92 -13.65
CA GLU A 344 -28.84 -65.21 -13.22
C GLU A 344 -29.86 -64.76 -14.27
N LYS A 345 -29.73 -63.53 -14.78
CA LYS A 345 -30.58 -63.04 -15.87
C LYS A 345 -30.48 -63.85 -17.16
N LEU A 346 -29.31 -64.42 -17.46
CA LEU A 346 -29.13 -65.30 -18.62
C LEU A 346 -29.75 -66.69 -18.39
N TYR A 347 -29.69 -67.20 -17.17
CA TYR A 347 -30.35 -68.46 -16.78
C TYR A 347 -31.87 -68.35 -16.75
N GLU A 348 -32.43 -67.23 -16.29
CA GLU A 348 -33.88 -66.97 -16.33
C GLU A 348 -34.39 -66.87 -17.77
N LYS A 349 -33.64 -66.18 -18.65
CA LYS A 349 -34.00 -66.03 -20.08
C LYS A 349 -33.87 -67.30 -20.92
N GLY A 350 -33.21 -68.34 -20.40
CA GLY A 350 -33.10 -69.66 -21.04
C GLY A 350 -34.08 -70.70 -20.49
N ARG A 351 -34.92 -70.32 -19.52
CA ARG A 351 -35.98 -71.16 -18.93
C ARG A 351 -37.39 -70.81 -19.41
N GLU A 352 -37.55 -69.65 -20.05
CA GLU A 352 -38.67 -69.32 -20.94
C GLU A 352 -38.38 -69.84 -22.34
#